data_AF-A0A9P8JXF8-F1
#
_entry.id   AF-A0A9P8JXF8-F1
#
_cell.length_a   1.000
_cell.length_b   1.000
_cell.length_c   1.000
_cell.angle_alpha   90.00
_cell.angle_beta   90.00
_cell.angle_gamma   90.00
#
_symmetry.space_group_name_H-M   'P 1'
#
loop_
_entity.id
_entity.type
_entity.pdbx_description
1 polymer ?
#
loop_
_entity_poly.entity_id
_entity_poly.type
_entity_poly.pdbx_seq_one_letter_code
_entity_poly.pdbx_strand_id
1 'polypeptide(L)'
;WLNNFAIGQATPDMVKSMNYGTFIFFGIICFLAAAFIFFLVPETKGLTLEEMDEIFGDEAGNAADDRARLDRIYTELGLMDGGDHAMHSEKLDNAEKIGNIDVRNAGGYKGTTM
;
A
#
# COMPACT_ATOMS: atom_id res chain seq x y z
N TRP A 1 6.83 -15.67 18.70
CA TRP A 1 7.44 -15.95 20.01
C TRP A 1 8.39 -17.14 20.01
N LEU A 2 8.02 -18.29 19.44
CA LEU A 2 8.88 -19.49 19.40
C LEU A 2 10.27 -19.27 18.78
N ASN A 3 10.37 -18.48 17.71
CA ASN A 3 11.63 -18.21 17.03
C ASN A 3 12.65 -17.47 17.95
N ASN A 4 12.19 -16.46 18.71
CA ASN A 4 13.02 -15.77 19.70
C ASN A 4 13.51 -16.71 20.81
N PHE A 5 12.66 -17.67 21.25
CA PHE A 5 13.06 -18.68 22.23
C PHE A 5 14.10 -19.65 21.68
N ALA A 6 13.91 -20.13 20.45
CA ALA A 6 14.84 -21.03 19.77
C ALA A 6 16.24 -20.41 19.61
N ILE A 7 16.31 -19.14 19.21
CA ILE A 7 17.58 -18.40 19.10
C ILE A 7 18.24 -18.24 20.47
N GLY A 8 17.45 -17.90 21.50
CA GLY A 8 17.95 -17.74 22.87
C GLY A 8 18.57 -19.02 23.46
N GLN A 9 18.05 -20.20 23.10
CA GLN A 9 18.63 -21.48 23.51
C GLN A 9 19.80 -21.93 22.61
N ALA A 10 19.71 -21.75 21.30
CA ALA A 10 20.74 -22.22 20.37
C ALA A 10 22.03 -21.40 20.42
N THR A 11 21.94 -20.08 20.61
CA THR A 11 23.09 -19.16 20.60
C THR A 11 24.19 -19.52 21.62
N PRO A 12 23.90 -19.79 22.91
CA PRO A 12 24.93 -20.14 23.89
C PRO A 12 25.65 -21.45 23.58
N ASP A 13 24.97 -22.45 23.01
CA ASP A 13 25.58 -23.73 22.61
C ASP A 13 26.47 -23.56 21.37
N MET A 14 26.06 -22.71 20.43
CA MET A 14 26.86 -22.35 19.25
C MET A 14 28.17 -21.65 19.62
N VAL A 15 28.11 -20.66 20.52
CA VAL A 15 29.30 -19.89 20.95
C VAL A 15 30.31 -20.79 21.67
N LYS A 16 29.85 -21.71 22.52
CA LYS A 16 30.71 -22.65 23.25
C LYS A 16 31.39 -23.66 22.35
N SER A 17 30.68 -24.18 21.34
CA SER A 17 31.20 -25.22 20.44
C SER A 17 32.13 -24.66 19.37
N MET A 18 31.80 -23.49 18.82
CA MET A 18 32.40 -23.02 17.56
C MET A 18 33.18 -21.71 17.68
N ASN A 19 33.26 -21.10 18.88
CA ASN A 19 34.01 -19.86 19.17
C ASN A 19 33.89 -18.82 18.03
N TYR A 20 34.97 -18.59 17.28
CA TYR A 20 35.02 -17.61 16.19
C TYR A 20 34.14 -17.96 14.98
N GLY A 21 33.91 -19.25 14.73
CA GLY A 21 33.05 -19.73 13.63
C GLY A 21 31.59 -19.30 13.79
N THR A 22 31.16 -18.97 15.01
CA THR A 22 29.82 -18.42 15.30
C THR A 22 29.58 -17.09 14.59
N PHE A 23 30.60 -16.22 14.52
CA PHE A 23 30.49 -14.92 13.85
C PHE A 23 30.36 -15.07 12.34
N ILE A 24 31.10 -16.02 11.75
CA ILE A 24 31.01 -16.33 10.32
C ILE A 24 29.64 -16.92 9.99
N PHE A 25 29.13 -17.83 10.82
CA PHE A 25 27.80 -18.42 10.65
C PHE A 25 26.70 -17.36 10.63
N PHE A 26 26.66 -16.47 11.64
CA PHE A 26 25.70 -15.38 11.65
C PHE A 26 25.90 -14.40 10.49
N GLY A 27 27.15 -14.14 10.08
CA GLY A 27 27.45 -13.33 8.91
C GLY A 27 26.84 -13.89 7.62
N ILE A 28 26.92 -15.21 7.40
CA ILE A 28 26.31 -15.87 6.24
C ILE A 28 24.79 -15.78 6.31
N ILE A 29 24.18 -16.04 7.47
CA ILE A 29 22.73 -15.93 7.65
C ILE A 29 22.25 -14.49 7.39
N CYS A 30 22.96 -13.48 7.88
CA CYS A 30 22.66 -12.08 7.60
C CYS A 30 22.76 -11.75 6.11
N PHE A 31 23.77 -12.27 5.41
CA PHE A 31 23.90 -12.07 3.97
C PHE A 31 22.79 -12.74 3.17
N LEU A 32 22.40 -13.96 3.54
CA LEU A 32 21.26 -14.65 2.95
C LEU A 32 19.95 -13.90 3.21
N ALA A 33 19.75 -13.37 4.42
CA ALA A 33 18.59 -12.54 4.75
C ALA A 33 18.59 -11.25 3.92
N ALA A 34 19.74 -10.59 3.75
CA ALA A 34 19.85 -9.40 2.91
C ALA A 34 19.55 -9.70 1.44
N ALA A 35 20.05 -10.82 0.91
CA ALA A 35 19.74 -11.26 -0.45
C ALA A 35 18.25 -11.58 -0.61
N PHE A 36 17.65 -12.29 0.35
CA PHE A 36 16.23 -12.57 0.39
C PHE A 36 15.40 -11.27 0.37
N ILE A 37 15.73 -10.31 1.23
CA ILE A 37 15.04 -9.01 1.27
C ILE A 37 15.20 -8.29 -0.07
N PHE A 38 16.41 -8.25 -0.62
CA PHE A 38 16.68 -7.56 -1.89
C PHE A 38 15.89 -8.12 -3.07
N PHE A 39 15.69 -9.44 -3.15
CA PHE A 39 15.02 -10.07 -4.30
C PHE A 39 13.52 -10.30 -4.09
N LEU A 40 13.08 -10.64 -2.87
CA LEU A 40 11.71 -11.11 -2.62
C LEU A 40 10.83 -10.07 -1.91
N VAL A 41 11.42 -9.05 -1.27
CA VAL A 41 10.64 -8.03 -0.57
C VAL A 41 10.51 -6.79 -1.47
N PRO A 42 9.29 -6.47 -1.96
CA PRO A 42 9.08 -5.24 -2.72
C PRO A 42 9.39 -4.02 -1.84
N GLU A 43 9.80 -2.90 -2.45
CA GLU A 43 10.10 -1.69 -1.68
C GLU A 43 8.86 -1.19 -0.91
N THR A 44 8.86 -1.41 0.41
CA THR A 44 7.77 -1.02 1.31
C THR A 44 7.90 0.42 1.83
N LYS A 45 8.88 1.19 1.34
CA LYS A 45 9.25 2.48 1.91
C LYS A 45 8.45 3.62 1.26
N GLY A 46 7.66 4.33 2.06
CA GLY A 46 6.89 5.49 1.61
C GLY A 46 5.44 5.19 1.24
N LEU A 47 4.99 3.96 1.48
CA LEU A 47 3.59 3.56 1.33
C LEU A 47 2.86 3.75 2.65
N THR A 48 1.65 4.28 2.55
CA THR A 48 0.72 4.27 3.68
C THR A 48 0.29 2.83 3.97
N LEU A 49 -0.16 2.55 5.20
CA LEU A 49 -0.63 1.21 5.58
C LEU A 49 -1.78 0.72 4.69
N GLU A 50 -2.55 1.63 4.07
CA GLU A 50 -3.64 1.31 3.14
C GLU A 50 -3.15 0.87 1.76
N GLU A 51 -2.01 1.39 1.29
CA GLU A 51 -1.42 1.06 -0.01
C GLU A 51 -0.57 -0.23 0.02
N MET A 52 -0.19 -0.70 1.22
CA MET A 52 0.50 -1.99 1.41
C MET A 52 -0.38 -3.19 1.02
N ASP A 53 -1.68 -3.13 1.32
CA ASP A 53 -2.65 -4.18 0.95
C ASP A 53 -2.79 -4.29 -0.58
N GLU A 54 -2.58 -3.19 -1.31
CA GLU A 54 -2.65 -3.15 -2.77
C GLU A 54 -1.41 -3.78 -3.43
N ILE A 55 -0.24 -3.68 -2.79
CA ILE A 55 1.05 -4.16 -3.31
C ILE A 55 1.30 -5.63 -3.01
N PHE A 56 0.94 -6.09 -1.82
CA PHE A 56 1.06 -7.50 -1.48
C PHE A 56 -0.07 -8.33 -2.09
N GLY A 57 -1.11 -7.67 -2.60
CA GLY A 57 -2.31 -8.33 -3.10
C GLY A 57 -3.06 -9.01 -1.95
N ASP A 58 -4.37 -9.06 -2.08
CA ASP A 58 -5.27 -9.79 -1.18
C ASP A 58 -5.06 -11.32 -1.33
N GLU A 59 -3.84 -11.83 -1.12
CA GLU A 59 -3.56 -13.27 -1.10
C GLU A 59 -4.21 -13.94 0.12
N ALA A 60 -4.37 -13.17 1.21
CA ALA A 60 -5.12 -13.57 2.37
C ALA A 60 -6.51 -12.95 2.27
N GLY A 61 -7.36 -13.47 1.36
CA GLY A 61 -8.71 -13.03 0.93
C GLY A 61 -9.71 -12.57 2.00
N ASN A 62 -9.29 -11.68 2.87
CA ASN A 62 -9.96 -11.13 4.02
C ASN A 62 -10.28 -9.67 3.74
N ALA A 63 -9.52 -8.98 2.87
CA ALA A 63 -9.78 -7.58 2.57
C ALA A 63 -11.06 -7.41 1.73
N ALA A 64 -11.30 -8.30 0.76
CA ALA A 64 -12.56 -8.35 0.02
C ALA A 64 -13.76 -8.65 0.93
N ASP A 65 -13.61 -9.62 1.83
CA ASP A 65 -14.65 -10.03 2.78
C ASP A 65 -14.94 -8.94 3.82
N ASP A 66 -13.91 -8.25 4.32
CA ASP A 66 -14.06 -7.15 5.28
C ASP A 66 -14.66 -5.91 4.62
N ARG A 67 -14.34 -5.61 3.36
CA ARG A 67 -15.04 -4.56 2.60
C ARG A 67 -16.53 -4.88 2.44
N ALA A 68 -16.87 -6.13 2.13
CA ALA A 68 -18.27 -6.56 2.02
C ALA A 68 -19.02 -6.53 3.37
N ARG A 69 -18.32 -6.78 4.48
CA ARG A 69 -18.89 -6.65 5.84
C ARG A 69 -19.13 -5.20 6.22
N LEU A 70 -18.15 -4.33 5.95
CA LEU A 70 -18.26 -2.91 6.23
C LEU A 70 -19.43 -2.28 5.46
N ASP A 71 -19.58 -2.62 4.17
CA ASP A 71 -20.69 -2.15 3.33
C ASP A 71 -22.07 -2.51 3.90
N ARG A 72 -22.22 -3.74 4.41
CA ARG A 72 -23.43 -4.18 5.10
C ARG A 72 -23.68 -3.38 6.38
N ILE A 73 -22.65 -3.16 7.19
CA ILE A 73 -22.76 -2.38 8.43
C ILE A 73 -23.13 -0.91 8.13
N TYR A 74 -22.55 -0.30 7.10
CA TYR A 74 -22.88 1.06 6.68
C TYR A 74 -24.34 1.19 6.19
N THR A 75 -24.84 0.17 5.50
CA THR A 75 -26.25 0.08 5.07
C THR A 75 -27.18 -0.04 6.28
N GLU A 76 -26.86 -0.93 7.23
CA GLU A 76 -27.67 -1.15 8.44
C GLU A 76 -27.70 0.06 9.37
N LEU A 77 -26.58 0.81 9.45
CA LEU A 77 -26.47 2.03 10.24
C LEU A 77 -27.15 3.24 9.58
N GLY A 78 -27.68 3.11 8.35
CA GLY A 78 -28.32 4.21 7.63
C GLY A 78 -27.35 5.33 7.23
N LEU A 79 -26.05 5.02 7.15
CA LEU A 79 -24.96 5.96 6.86
C LEU A 79 -24.56 5.98 5.38
N MET A 80 -25.28 5.23 4.53
CA MET A 80 -25.25 5.41 3.07
C MET A 80 -26.16 6.58 2.68
N ASP A 81 -25.62 7.80 2.77
CA ASP A 81 -26.15 8.91 1.97
C ASP A 81 -25.57 8.77 0.56
N GLY A 82 -26.42 8.48 -0.42
CA GLY A 82 -26.08 8.48 -1.85
C GLY A 82 -25.69 9.87 -2.40
N GLY A 83 -25.26 10.78 -1.53
CA GLY A 83 -24.90 12.16 -1.83
C GLY A 83 -23.43 12.37 -2.20
N ASP A 84 -22.49 11.61 -1.65
CA ASP A 84 -21.06 11.94 -1.80
C ASP A 84 -20.47 11.54 -3.17
N HIS A 85 -20.80 10.35 -3.67
CA HIS A 85 -20.38 9.93 -5.02
C HIS A 85 -21.18 10.64 -6.13
N ALA A 86 -22.47 10.91 -5.90
CA ALA A 86 -23.30 11.65 -6.84
C ALA A 86 -22.84 13.12 -6.96
N MET A 87 -22.58 13.79 -5.84
CA MET A 87 -22.07 15.17 -5.82
C MET A 87 -20.66 15.26 -6.39
N HIS A 88 -19.78 14.29 -6.14
CA HIS A 88 -18.43 14.30 -6.74
C HIS A 88 -18.52 14.11 -8.26
N SER A 89 -19.30 13.15 -8.76
CA SER A 89 -19.48 12.97 -10.21
C SER A 89 -20.12 14.20 -10.87
N GLU A 90 -21.11 14.83 -10.21
CA GLU A 90 -21.77 16.05 -10.71
C GLU A 90 -20.80 17.24 -10.71
N LYS A 91 -19.95 17.38 -9.70
CA LYS A 91 -18.90 18.40 -9.66
C LYS A 91 -17.85 18.21 -10.75
N LEU A 92 -17.44 16.96 -11.03
CA LEU A 92 -16.48 16.67 -12.11
C LEU A 92 -17.10 16.92 -13.50
N ASP A 93 -18.36 16.50 -13.71
CA ASP A 93 -19.07 16.70 -14.97
C ASP A 93 -19.36 18.19 -15.24
N ASN A 94 -19.65 18.96 -14.17
CA ASN A 94 -19.84 20.40 -14.26
C ASN A 94 -18.50 21.15 -14.43
N ALA A 95 -17.42 20.68 -13.79
CA ALA A 95 -16.06 21.20 -13.95
C ALA A 95 -15.48 20.96 -15.37
N GLU A 96 -15.77 19.81 -15.97
CA GLU A 96 -15.39 19.50 -17.34
C GLU A 96 -16.17 20.38 -18.34
N LYS A 97 -17.49 20.58 -18.12
CA LYS A 97 -18.30 21.46 -18.96
C LYS A 97 -17.81 22.90 -18.93
N ILE A 98 -17.53 23.47 -17.76
CA ILE A 98 -17.00 24.84 -17.65
C ILE A 98 -15.62 24.96 -18.30
N GLY A 99 -14.73 23.97 -18.12
CA GLY A 99 -13.41 23.96 -18.77
C GLY A 99 -13.51 23.88 -20.29
N ASN A 100 -14.41 23.05 -20.82
CA ASN A 100 -14.61 22.91 -22.27
C ASN A 100 -15.31 24.14 -22.89
N ILE A 101 -16.13 24.88 -22.15
CA ILE A 101 -16.72 26.15 -22.58
C ILE A 101 -15.63 27.23 -22.69
N ASP A 102 -14.71 27.29 -21.73
CA ASP A 102 -13.63 28.29 -21.71
C ASP A 102 -12.62 28.04 -22.85
N VAL A 103 -12.26 26.78 -23.08
CA VAL A 103 -11.40 26.36 -24.22
C VAL A 103 -12.06 26.64 -25.57
N ARG A 104 -13.39 26.51 -25.67
CA ARG A 104 -14.15 26.84 -26.89
C ARG A 104 -14.25 28.34 -27.15
N ASN A 105 -14.32 29.17 -26.11
CA ASN A 105 -14.42 30.63 -26.23
C ASN A 105 -13.05 31.31 -26.43
N ALA A 106 -11.98 30.73 -25.89
CA ALA A 106 -10.60 31.21 -26.09
C ALA A 106 -10.09 31.08 -27.54
N GLY A 107 -10.72 30.21 -28.35
CA GLY A 107 -10.43 30.10 -29.79
C GLY A 107 -10.89 31.28 -30.65
N GLY A 108 -11.62 32.25 -30.10
CA GLY A 108 -12.19 33.40 -30.82
C GLY A 108 -11.31 34.65 -30.89
N TYR A 109 -10.23 34.75 -30.10
CA TYR A 109 -9.38 35.95 -30.05
C TYR A 109 -8.15 35.82 -30.95
N LYS A 110 -8.37 35.60 -32.24
CA LYS A 110 -7.32 35.76 -33.24
C LYS A 110 -7.86 36.58 -34.41
N GLY A 111 -7.77 37.90 -34.26
CA GLY A 111 -7.94 38.83 -35.40
C GLY A 111 -8.45 40.19 -34.99
N THR A 112 -7.55 41.11 -34.66
CA THR A 112 -7.58 42.52 -35.10
C THR A 112 -6.24 43.14 -34.69
N THR A 113 -5.24 42.92 -35.54
CA THR A 113 -4.09 43.82 -35.66
C THR A 113 -4.51 44.98 -36.54
N MET A 114 -4.47 46.19 -36.00
CA MET A 114 -3.86 47.37 -36.63
C MET A 114 -3.52 48.39 -35.57
#